data_AF-T0YBM7-F1
#
_entry.id   AF-T0YBM7-F1
#
_cell.length_a   1.000
_cell.length_b   1.000
_cell.length_c   1.000
_cell.angle_alpha   90.00
_cell.angle_beta   90.00
_cell.angle_gamma   90.00
#
_symmetry.space_group_name_H-M   'P 1'
#
loop_
_entity.id
_entity.type
_entity.pdbx_description
1 polymer ?
#
loop_
_entity_poly.entity_id
_entity_poly.type
_entity_poly.pdbx_seq_one_letter_code
_entity_poly.pdbx_strand_id
1 'polypeptide(L)'
;QRATLTGIVAEIGDGSAAEIMRRFWHRLADPQLWPHERLFFELYGQALQGRPHAVPLLDGVVDAWIEPAVELARRHGVPTKDARAQARLGLAVIRGLLLDLLATGDRQGVDDAMELHIASLGADEPDDPDADHPEREDRR
;
A
#
# COMPACT_ATOMS: atom_id res chain seq x y z
N GLN A 1 8.34 9.30 13.25
CA GLN A 1 7.73 8.51 12.16
C GLN A 1 6.35 7.95 12.53
N ARG A 2 6.14 7.14 13.59
CA ARG A 2 4.79 6.60 13.93
C ARG A 2 3.68 7.68 14.03
N ALA A 3 3.96 8.81 14.69
CA ALA A 3 3.00 9.92 14.83
C ALA A 3 2.72 10.70 13.53
N THR A 4 3.67 10.73 12.60
CA THR A 4 3.53 11.43 11.31
C THR A 4 2.59 10.66 10.38
N LEU A 5 2.46 9.34 10.54
CA LEU A 5 1.87 8.44 9.55
C LEU A 5 0.42 8.04 9.86
N THR A 6 0.06 7.89 11.14
CA THR A 6 -1.35 7.86 11.56
C THR A 6 -2.04 9.17 11.20
N GLY A 7 -1.31 10.29 11.31
CA GLY A 7 -1.75 11.60 10.83
C GLY A 7 -1.98 11.62 9.33
N ILE A 8 -1.07 11.06 8.52
CA ILE A 8 -1.22 11.04 7.06
C ILE A 8 -2.42 10.19 6.60
N VAL A 9 -2.66 9.00 7.16
CA VAL A 9 -3.86 8.21 6.78
C VAL A 9 -5.18 8.86 7.24
N ALA A 10 -5.13 9.67 8.31
CA ALA A 10 -6.28 10.43 8.79
C ALA A 10 -6.48 11.80 8.10
N GLU A 11 -5.39 12.44 7.65
CA GLU A 11 -5.36 13.74 6.94
C GLU A 11 -5.61 13.60 5.44
N ILE A 12 -5.31 12.44 4.87
CA ILE A 12 -5.73 12.11 3.52
C ILE A 12 -7.24 11.82 3.57
N GLY A 13 -8.02 12.91 3.58
CA GLY A 13 -9.47 12.90 3.64
C GLY A 13 -10.14 12.31 2.39
N ASP A 14 -11.32 12.81 2.08
CA ASP A 14 -12.19 12.34 0.99
C ASP A 14 -11.45 12.27 -0.37
N GLY A 15 -11.70 11.20 -1.12
CA GLY A 15 -11.10 10.93 -2.42
C GLY A 15 -11.13 9.45 -2.79
N SER A 16 -10.83 9.13 -4.04
CA SER A 16 -10.65 7.74 -4.49
C SER A 16 -9.41 7.09 -3.88
N ALA A 17 -9.41 5.77 -3.71
CA ALA A 17 -8.23 5.03 -3.22
C ALA A 17 -6.95 5.36 -4.01
N ALA A 18 -7.09 5.57 -5.32
CA ALA A 18 -6.02 6.01 -6.21
C ALA A 18 -5.41 7.37 -5.79
N GLU A 19 -6.24 8.39 -5.57
CA GLU A 19 -5.76 9.72 -5.15
C GLU A 19 -5.10 9.70 -3.77
N ILE A 20 -5.63 8.86 -2.89
CA ILE A 20 -5.08 8.68 -1.54
C ILE A 20 -3.68 8.07 -1.64
N MET A 21 -3.52 7.02 -2.45
CA MET A 21 -2.22 6.37 -2.67
C MET A 21 -1.21 7.30 -3.36
N ARG A 22 -1.64 8.11 -4.35
CA ARG A 22 -0.77 9.15 -4.96
C ARG A 22 -0.26 10.15 -3.95
N ARG A 23 -1.16 10.74 -3.16
CA ARG A 23 -0.81 11.73 -2.14
C ARG A 23 0.16 11.15 -1.12
N PHE A 24 -0.10 9.91 -0.71
CA PHE A 24 0.75 9.17 0.22
C PHE A 24 2.15 8.94 -0.34
N TRP A 25 2.24 8.45 -1.58
CA TRP A 25 3.49 8.23 -2.29
C TRP A 25 4.33 9.50 -2.43
N HIS A 26 3.71 10.59 -2.92
CA HIS A 26 4.40 11.86 -3.14
C HIS A 26 5.04 12.40 -1.86
N ARG A 27 4.34 12.23 -0.72
CA ARG A 27 4.86 12.66 0.58
C ARG A 27 6.06 11.82 1.03
N LEU A 28 6.00 10.50 0.89
CA LEU A 28 7.10 9.63 1.29
C LEU A 28 8.33 9.76 0.39
N ALA A 29 8.13 9.93 -0.92
CA ALA A 29 9.21 10.06 -1.88
C ALA A 29 9.89 11.44 -1.88
N ASP A 30 9.43 12.39 -1.05
CA ASP A 30 10.01 13.73 -0.91
C ASP A 30 11.51 13.65 -0.58
N PRO A 31 12.40 14.30 -1.37
CA PRO A 31 13.83 14.37 -1.11
C PRO A 31 14.21 14.82 0.31
N GLN A 32 13.40 15.64 0.96
CA GLN A 32 13.61 16.08 2.34
C GLN A 32 13.51 14.93 3.36
N LEU A 33 12.78 13.86 3.01
CA LEU A 33 12.64 12.68 3.86
C LEU A 33 13.71 11.62 3.60
N TRP A 34 14.45 11.68 2.48
CA TRP A 34 15.40 10.62 2.10
C TRP A 34 16.43 10.26 3.20
N PRO A 35 17.03 11.21 3.95
CA PRO A 35 17.90 10.85 5.06
C PRO A 35 17.21 10.01 6.14
N HIS A 36 15.94 10.32 6.44
CA HIS A 36 15.13 9.56 7.40
C HIS A 36 14.75 8.18 6.84
N GLU A 37 14.41 8.08 5.56
CA GLU A 37 14.07 6.81 4.93
C GLU A 37 15.29 5.87 4.83
N ARG A 38 16.49 6.39 4.54
CA ARG A 38 17.72 5.59 4.60
C ARG A 38 17.99 5.04 5.99
N LEU A 39 17.86 5.88 7.02
CA LEU A 39 18.00 5.46 8.41
C LEU A 39 16.95 4.42 8.79
N PHE A 40 15.70 4.60 8.33
CA PHE A 40 14.64 3.63 8.54
C PHE A 40 15.01 2.26 7.96
N PHE A 41 15.43 2.19 6.70
CA PHE A 41 15.83 0.92 6.07
C PHE A 41 17.07 0.29 6.71
N GLU A 42 18.05 1.09 7.13
CA GLU A 42 19.23 0.60 7.84
C GLU A 42 18.82 -0.07 9.16
N LEU A 43 18.03 0.62 9.98
CA LEU A 43 17.54 0.07 11.25
C LEU A 43 16.61 -1.12 11.02
N TYR A 44 15.78 -1.09 9.98
CA TYR A 44 14.91 -2.21 9.61
C TYR A 44 15.73 -3.46 9.26
N GLY A 45 16.76 -3.31 8.43
CA GLY A 45 17.68 -4.40 8.10
C GLY A 45 18.43 -4.94 9.31
N GLN A 46 18.91 -4.06 10.20
CA GLN A 46 19.53 -4.46 11.46
C GLN A 46 18.56 -5.20 12.38
N ALA A 47 17.31 -4.76 12.46
CA ALA A 47 16.27 -5.41 13.24
C ALA A 47 15.95 -6.81 12.71
N LEU A 48 15.85 -6.97 11.39
CA LEU A 48 15.68 -8.28 10.74
C LEU A 48 16.87 -9.22 10.97
N GLN A 49 18.08 -8.69 11.15
CA GLN A 49 19.27 -9.45 11.54
C GLN A 49 19.30 -9.78 13.05
N GLY A 50 18.30 -9.36 13.84
CA GLY A 50 18.23 -9.64 15.27
C GLY A 50 19.13 -8.76 16.14
N ARG A 51 19.55 -7.58 15.66
CA ARG A 51 20.39 -6.67 16.46
C ARG A 51 19.59 -6.12 17.65
N PRO A 52 20.05 -6.31 18.92
CA PRO A 52 19.24 -5.99 20.10
C PRO A 52 18.72 -4.56 20.17
N HIS A 53 19.50 -3.58 19.71
CA HIS A 53 19.09 -2.17 19.71
C HIS A 53 18.04 -1.84 18.62
N ALA A 54 17.91 -2.68 17.61
CA ALA A 54 17.04 -2.46 16.46
C ALA A 54 15.78 -3.34 16.47
N VAL A 55 15.79 -4.52 17.10
CA VAL A 55 14.63 -5.44 17.20
C VAL A 55 13.34 -4.73 17.63
N PRO A 56 13.33 -3.82 18.63
CA PRO A 56 12.10 -3.10 19.03
C PRO A 56 11.45 -2.30 17.90
N LEU A 57 12.19 -1.98 16.82
CA LEU A 57 11.62 -1.34 15.64
C LEU A 57 10.56 -2.22 14.98
N LEU A 58 10.68 -3.55 14.99
CA LEU A 58 9.73 -4.44 14.32
C LEU A 58 8.38 -4.52 15.04
N ASP A 59 8.33 -4.12 16.32
CA ASP A 59 7.14 -4.20 17.16
C ASP A 59 6.01 -3.29 16.63
N GLY A 60 5.07 -3.92 15.93
CA GLY A 60 3.90 -3.26 15.34
C GLY A 60 4.21 -2.35 14.14
N VAL A 61 5.43 -2.38 13.57
CA VAL A 61 5.81 -1.53 12.42
C VAL A 61 5.16 -1.95 11.11
N VAL A 62 4.55 -3.12 11.06
CA VAL A 62 3.72 -3.55 9.92
C VAL A 62 2.25 -3.36 10.26
N ASP A 63 1.81 -3.85 11.42
CA ASP A 63 0.40 -3.78 11.80
C ASP A 63 -0.13 -2.36 11.95
N ALA A 64 0.71 -1.41 12.40
CA ALA A 64 0.35 0.02 12.46
C ALA A 64 0.00 0.62 11.09
N TRP A 65 0.39 -0.03 10.00
CA TRP A 65 0.08 0.36 8.62
C TRP A 65 -1.05 -0.46 8.02
N ILE A 66 -1.05 -1.77 8.30
CA ILE A 66 -2.01 -2.70 7.71
C ILE A 66 -3.42 -2.41 8.22
N GLU A 67 -3.62 -2.16 9.51
CA GLU A 67 -4.97 -1.95 10.05
C GLU A 67 -5.68 -0.73 9.43
N PRO A 68 -5.05 0.47 9.36
CA PRO A 68 -5.67 1.61 8.67
C PRO A 68 -5.89 1.37 7.17
N ALA A 69 -4.95 0.67 6.51
CA ALA A 69 -5.06 0.37 5.08
C ALA A 69 -6.15 -0.67 4.77
N VAL A 70 -6.40 -1.64 5.66
CA VAL A 70 -7.53 -2.57 5.55
C VAL A 70 -8.85 -1.82 5.62
N GLU A 71 -8.97 -0.90 6.58
CA GLU A 71 -10.19 -0.10 6.72
C GLU A 71 -10.42 0.81 5.51
N LEU A 72 -9.36 1.40 4.98
CA LEU A 72 -9.43 2.15 3.73
C LEU A 72 -9.87 1.27 2.56
N ALA A 73 -9.26 0.10 2.38
CA ALA A 73 -9.60 -0.83 1.30
C ALA A 73 -11.08 -1.25 1.36
N ARG A 74 -11.60 -1.55 2.55
CA ARG A 74 -13.02 -1.88 2.75
C ARG A 74 -13.95 -0.73 2.37
N ARG A 75 -13.62 0.51 2.78
CA ARG A 75 -14.40 1.71 2.42
C ARG A 75 -14.45 1.95 0.91
N HIS A 76 -13.47 1.45 0.17
CA HIS A 76 -13.41 1.54 -1.30
C HIS A 76 -13.87 0.26 -2.02
N GLY A 77 -14.62 -0.61 -1.35
CA GLY A 77 -15.30 -1.74 -2.00
C GLY A 77 -14.47 -3.01 -2.14
N VAL A 78 -13.24 -3.06 -1.61
CA VAL A 78 -12.45 -4.30 -1.61
C VAL A 78 -13.13 -5.33 -0.70
N PRO A 79 -13.38 -6.57 -1.18
CA PRO A 79 -13.97 -7.62 -0.37
C PRO A 79 -13.20 -7.85 0.93
N THR A 80 -13.91 -8.07 2.04
CA THR A 80 -13.30 -8.20 3.37
C THR A 80 -12.23 -9.30 3.44
N LYS A 81 -12.42 -10.39 2.68
CA LYS A 81 -11.46 -11.50 2.57
C LYS A 81 -10.13 -11.09 1.94
N ASP A 82 -10.14 -10.08 1.07
CA ASP A 82 -8.99 -9.65 0.26
C ASP A 82 -8.34 -8.37 0.80
N ALA A 83 -9.08 -7.55 1.56
CA ALA A 83 -8.64 -6.25 2.06
C ALA A 83 -7.28 -6.28 2.80
N ARG A 84 -7.01 -7.32 3.61
CA ARG A 84 -5.72 -7.45 4.31
C ARG A 84 -4.57 -7.80 3.37
N ALA A 85 -4.83 -8.65 2.38
CA ALA A 85 -3.83 -8.99 1.36
C ALA A 85 -3.52 -7.75 0.51
N GLN A 86 -4.56 -7.01 0.11
CA GLN A 86 -4.43 -5.78 -0.66
C GLN A 86 -3.63 -4.70 0.10
N ALA A 87 -3.93 -4.49 1.38
CA ALA A 87 -3.18 -3.58 2.24
C ALA A 87 -1.70 -3.96 2.35
N ARG A 88 -1.40 -5.27 2.47
CA ARG A 88 -0.02 -5.77 2.49
C ARG A 88 0.70 -5.57 1.16
N LEU A 89 0.01 -5.79 0.05
CA LEU A 89 0.55 -5.59 -1.30
C LEU A 89 0.91 -4.12 -1.51
N GLY A 90 -0.02 -3.19 -1.25
CA GLY A 90 0.26 -1.75 -1.38
C GLY A 90 1.44 -1.29 -0.53
N LEU A 91 1.50 -1.74 0.73
CA LEU A 91 2.63 -1.43 1.61
C LEU A 91 3.97 -2.00 1.10
N ALA A 92 3.95 -3.20 0.52
CA ALA A 92 5.13 -3.82 -0.07
C ALA A 92 5.61 -3.05 -1.30
N VAL A 93 4.70 -2.63 -2.19
CA VAL A 93 5.01 -1.81 -3.37
C VAL A 93 5.66 -0.50 -2.94
N ILE A 94 5.06 0.24 -2.00
CA ILE A 94 5.59 1.52 -1.53
C ILE A 94 7.01 1.37 -0.95
N ARG A 95 7.24 0.35 -0.10
CA ARG A 95 8.57 0.12 0.49
C ARG A 95 9.60 -0.30 -0.55
N GLY A 96 9.20 -1.12 -1.53
CA GLY A 96 10.07 -1.52 -2.63
C GLY A 96 10.49 -0.32 -3.49
N LEU A 97 9.54 0.52 -3.88
CA LEU A 97 9.79 1.72 -4.69
C LEU A 97 10.60 2.78 -3.95
N LEU A 98 10.39 2.95 -2.63
CA LEU A 98 11.26 3.81 -1.83
C LEU A 98 12.70 3.29 -1.78
N LEU A 99 12.88 1.98 -1.61
CA LEU A 99 14.21 1.39 -1.57
C LEU A 99 14.91 1.51 -2.94
N ASP A 100 14.19 1.30 -4.04
CA ASP A 100 14.66 1.55 -5.41
C ASP A 100 15.08 3.02 -5.58
N LEU A 101 14.18 3.97 -5.28
CA LEU A 101 14.47 5.40 -5.35
C LEU A 101 15.74 5.80 -4.61
N LEU A 102 15.94 5.27 -3.40
CA LEU A 102 17.12 5.58 -2.59
C LEU A 102 18.40 4.94 -3.14
N ALA A 103 18.28 3.81 -3.84
CA ALA A 103 19.40 3.10 -4.44
C ALA A 103 19.81 3.69 -5.81
N THR A 104 18.84 4.09 -6.63
CA THR A 104 19.05 4.52 -8.03
C THR A 104 19.00 6.04 -8.19
N GLY A 105 18.25 6.74 -7.36
CA GLY A 105 17.92 8.16 -7.53
C GLY A 105 16.95 8.43 -8.68
N ASP A 106 16.42 7.40 -9.34
CA ASP A 106 15.51 7.54 -10.48
C ASP A 106 14.09 7.86 -10.02
N ARG A 107 13.84 9.15 -9.74
CA ARG A 107 12.54 9.62 -9.27
C ARG A 107 11.43 9.39 -10.28
N GLN A 108 11.71 9.60 -11.56
CA GLN A 108 10.69 9.43 -12.59
C GLN A 108 10.30 7.97 -12.73
N GLY A 109 11.28 7.06 -12.77
CA GLY A 109 11.03 5.62 -12.92
C GLY A 109 10.17 5.04 -11.79
N VAL A 110 10.42 5.46 -10.54
CA VAL A 110 9.60 4.99 -9.40
C VAL A 110 8.21 5.63 -9.35
N ASP A 111 8.06 6.88 -9.83
CA ASP A 111 6.76 7.54 -9.95
C ASP A 111 5.89 6.84 -11.01
N ASP A 112 6.48 6.51 -12.16
CA ASP A 112 5.81 5.76 -13.24
C ASP A 112 5.36 4.38 -12.74
N ALA A 113 6.22 3.68 -11.99
CA ALA A 113 5.88 2.39 -11.40
C ALA A 113 4.74 2.47 -10.36
N MET A 114 4.68 3.56 -9.57
CA MET A 114 3.57 3.80 -8.66
C MET A 114 2.26 4.02 -9.41
N GLU A 115 2.25 4.82 -10.48
CA GLU A 115 1.04 5.03 -11.28
C GLU A 115 0.56 3.75 -11.96
N LEU A 116 1.46 2.89 -12.43
CA LEU A 116 1.08 1.55 -12.93
C LEU A 116 0.40 0.70 -11.84
N HIS A 117 0.93 0.72 -10.61
CA HIS A 117 0.28 0.02 -9.50
C HIS A 117 -1.10 0.60 -9.19
N ILE A 118 -1.24 1.93 -9.15
CA ILE A 118 -2.53 2.60 -8.94
C ILE A 118 -3.54 2.20 -10.01
N ALA A 119 -3.13 2.18 -11.29
CA ALA A 119 -3.99 1.79 -12.40
C ALA A 119 -4.49 0.34 -12.25
N SER A 120 -3.64 -0.57 -11.76
CA SER A 120 -4.03 -1.97 -11.54
C SER A 120 -5.14 -2.15 -10.48
N LEU A 121 -5.26 -1.21 -9.52
CA LEU A 121 -6.31 -1.27 -8.50
C LEU A 121 -7.72 -1.00 -9.05
N GLY A 122 -7.84 -0.36 -10.21
CA GLY A 122 -9.11 -0.07 -10.86
C GLY A 122 -9.47 -1.02 -12.00
N ALA A 123 -8.65 -2.04 -12.27
CA ALA A 123 -8.81 -2.93 -13.41
C ALA A 123 -9.50 -4.27 -13.07
N ASP A 124 -9.82 -4.52 -11.80
CA ASP A 124 -10.46 -5.76 -11.32
C ASP A 124 -11.99 -5.76 -11.46
N GLU A 125 -12.50 -5.47 -12.65
CA GLU A 125 -13.90 -5.74 -13.02
C GLU A 125 -13.94 -6.54 -14.33
N PRO A 126 -14.03 -7.88 -14.30
CA PRO A 126 -14.85 -8.58 -15.25
C PRO A 126 -16.30 -8.45 -14.78
N ASP A 127 -17.02 -7.52 -15.40
CA ASP A 127 -18.48 -7.56 -15.48
C ASP A 127 -18.81 -8.89 -16.19
N ASP A 128 -19.24 -9.91 -15.44
CA ASP A 128 -19.75 -11.16 -16.01
C ASP A 128 -21.20 -10.90 -16.46
N PRO A 129 -21.47 -10.69 -17.76
CA PRO A 129 -22.80 -10.38 -18.23
C PRO A 129 -23.68 -11.64 -18.31
N ASP A 130 -23.15 -12.83 -18.00
CA ASP A 130 -23.76 -14.12 -18.31
C ASP A 130 -24.23 -14.91 -17.06
N ALA A 131 -24.23 -14.29 -15.87
CA ALA A 131 -24.66 -14.95 -14.63
C ALA A 131 -26.20 -15.14 -14.49
N ASP A 132 -26.99 -14.76 -15.50
CA ASP A 132 -28.45 -14.92 -15.47
C ASP A 132 -28.98 -15.57 -16.77
N HIS A 133 -28.67 -16.85 -16.95
CA HIS A 133 -29.45 -17.73 -17.84
C HIS A 133 -29.96 -18.94 -17.05
N PRO A 134 -31.23 -18.95 -16.61
CA PRO A 134 -31.88 -20.20 -16.25
C PRO A 134 -32.24 -20.93 -17.56
N GLU A 135 -31.36 -21.83 -18.00
CA GLU A 135 -31.75 -22.85 -18.96
C GLU A 135 -32.86 -23.73 -18.36
N ARG A 136 -33.96 -23.74 -19.10
CA ARG A 136 -35.19 -24.52 -18.95
C ARG A 136 -34.91 -25.96 -18.56
N GLU A 137 -35.56 -26.45 -17.51
CA GLU A 137 -35.89 -27.88 -17.39
C GLU A 137 -37.40 -28.07 -17.58
N ASP A 138 -37.73 -28.25 -18.86
CA ASP A 138 -38.99 -28.79 -19.34
C ASP A 138 -39.01 -30.29 -19.01
N ARG A 139 -39.58 -30.70 -17.86
CA ARG A 139 -39.89 -32.11 -17.59
C ARG A 139 -40.95 -32.30 -16.49
N ARG A 140 -42.23 -32.23 -16.86
CA ARG A 140 -43.25 -33.29 -16.64
C ARG A 140 -44.64 -32.87 -17.08
#